data_AF-A0A370VQ38-F1
#
_entry.id   AF-A0A370VQ38-F1
#
_cell.length_a   1.000
_cell.length_b   1.000
_cell.length_c   1.000
_cell.angle_alpha   90.00
_cell.angle_beta   90.00
_cell.angle_gamma   90.00
#
_symmetry.space_group_name_H-M   'P 1'
#
loop_
_entity.id
_entity.type
_entity.pdbx_description
1 polymer ?
#
loop_
_entity_poly.entity_id
_entity_poly.type
_entity_poly.pdbx_seq_one_letter_code
_entity_poly.pdbx_strand_id
1 'polypeptide(L)'
;MRTNRIALALVASALAPALLAAAPASAADAAPSSATVTAAVAPDDAGTPVDEMSEEELRAAIAAVLADPDSGRGVEREANEALGGTVEDMREFLRTGYRLAQYEDDKVAVVTILGKPYAGRRVTQEINALLDAPTPEKLRTWLETGYRLAQYEDDKVAVVTILGKPYAGRRVTQEINALLDAPTPEKLRTWLETGYRLAQAEDDRVAVARILADPTISAALRAAAEDVIDGTPEELRYFLETGQYEVDK
;
A
#
# COMPACT_ATOMS: atom_id res chain seq x y z
N MET A 1 -13.42 31.01 62.47
CA MET A 1 -12.97 31.56 61.16
C MET A 1 -14.16 31.39 60.20
N ARG A 2 -15.04 32.40 60.09
CA ARG A 2 -15.17 33.40 58.99
C ARG A 2 -15.49 32.80 57.59
N THR A 3 -16.80 32.77 57.33
CA THR A 3 -17.66 33.05 56.14
C THR A 3 -17.09 33.32 54.73
N ASN A 4 -17.70 32.71 53.70
CA ASN A 4 -18.51 33.32 52.58
C ASN A 4 -18.53 32.39 51.34
N ARG A 5 -19.65 31.72 50.99
CA ARG A 5 -20.72 32.14 50.03
C ARG A 5 -20.21 32.68 48.68
N ILE A 6 -20.66 32.06 47.57
CA ILE A 6 -21.32 32.72 46.42
C ILE A 6 -22.20 31.68 45.70
N ALA A 7 -23.45 32.05 45.46
CA ALA A 7 -24.43 31.42 44.60
C ALA A 7 -24.77 32.43 43.48
N LEU A 8 -25.15 31.95 42.29
CA LEU A 8 -25.95 32.62 41.24
C LEU A 8 -25.88 31.72 39.98
N ALA A 9 -26.85 31.58 39.09
CA ALA A 9 -28.30 31.76 39.05
C ALA A 9 -28.73 31.09 37.73
N LEU A 10 -29.80 30.28 37.77
CA LEU A 10 -30.41 29.61 36.62
C LEU A 10 -31.70 30.38 36.29
N VAL A 11 -31.86 30.84 35.05
CA VAL A 11 -33.14 31.32 34.51
C VAL A 11 -33.33 30.77 33.10
N ALA A 12 -34.51 30.19 32.89
CA ALA A 12 -34.98 29.48 31.70
C ALA A 12 -35.87 30.35 30.81
N SER A 13 -36.03 29.97 29.53
CA SER A 13 -37.25 30.08 28.69
C SER A 13 -36.88 29.69 27.25
N ALA A 14 -37.41 28.61 26.64
CA ALA A 14 -38.77 28.32 26.14
C ALA A 14 -38.93 28.68 24.65
N LEU A 15 -39.19 27.69 23.78
CA LEU A 15 -40.30 27.60 22.80
C LEU A 15 -40.08 26.45 21.78
N ALA A 16 -41.13 25.68 21.54
CA ALA A 16 -41.37 24.82 20.37
C ALA A 16 -42.74 25.23 19.78
N PRO A 17 -43.28 24.64 18.69
CA PRO A 17 -42.71 24.03 17.48
C PRO A 17 -43.24 24.72 16.19
N ALA A 18 -42.72 24.40 15.00
CA ALA A 18 -43.40 24.71 13.73
C ALA A 18 -43.29 23.55 12.74
N LEU A 19 -44.42 22.86 12.53
CA LEU A 19 -44.65 21.98 11.40
C LEU A 19 -44.57 22.79 10.09
N LEU A 20 -43.82 22.30 9.11
CA LEU A 20 -43.97 22.74 7.72
C LEU A 20 -44.20 21.53 6.80
N ALA A 21 -45.22 21.68 5.97
CA ALA A 21 -45.91 20.65 5.21
C ALA A 21 -45.10 20.09 4.03
N ALA A 22 -45.35 18.82 3.74
CA ALA A 22 -44.99 18.15 2.50
C ALA A 22 -45.91 18.59 1.35
N ALA A 23 -45.34 18.79 0.16
CA ALA A 23 -46.02 18.73 -1.12
C ALA A 23 -45.08 18.10 -2.17
N PRO A 24 -45.55 17.19 -3.04
CA PRO A 24 -44.75 16.59 -4.10
C PRO A 24 -44.79 17.46 -5.36
N ALA A 25 -43.65 17.67 -6.01
CA ALA A 25 -43.59 18.27 -7.34
C ALA A 25 -42.98 17.24 -8.31
N SER A 26 -43.82 16.72 -9.21
CA SER A 26 -43.43 15.95 -10.38
C SER A 26 -43.58 16.83 -11.62
N ALA A 27 -42.52 16.99 -12.40
CA ALA A 27 -42.50 17.32 -13.84
C ALA A 27 -41.03 17.20 -14.30
N ALA A 28 -40.68 16.19 -15.10
CA ALA A 28 -40.73 16.20 -16.57
C ALA A 28 -39.33 16.44 -17.16
N ASP A 29 -38.79 15.34 -17.69
CA ASP A 29 -37.99 15.22 -18.91
C ASP A 29 -37.22 16.45 -19.41
N ALA A 30 -35.90 16.40 -19.31
CA ALA A 30 -34.98 17.14 -20.16
C ALA A 30 -33.74 16.28 -20.43
N ALA A 31 -33.56 15.91 -21.70
CA ALA A 31 -32.43 15.16 -22.23
C ALA A 31 -31.08 15.82 -21.89
N PRO A 32 -29.99 15.05 -21.67
CA PRO A 32 -28.67 15.63 -21.56
C PRO A 32 -28.16 16.06 -22.94
N SER A 33 -28.06 17.37 -23.15
CA SER A 33 -27.21 17.94 -24.21
C SER A 33 -25.75 17.57 -23.95
N SER A 34 -25.10 17.01 -24.97
CA SER A 34 -23.68 16.68 -25.00
C SER A 34 -22.84 17.90 -24.64
N ALA A 35 -22.22 17.88 -23.45
CA ALA A 35 -21.17 18.81 -23.09
C ALA A 35 -19.87 18.33 -23.74
N THR A 36 -19.42 19.05 -24.77
CA THR A 36 -18.04 18.98 -25.26
C THR A 36 -17.10 19.37 -24.13
N VAL A 37 -16.34 18.40 -23.63
CA VAL A 37 -15.22 18.66 -22.72
C VAL A 37 -14.08 19.24 -23.55
N THR A 38 -13.98 20.56 -23.59
CA THR A 38 -12.70 21.22 -23.83
C THR A 38 -11.78 20.89 -22.66
N ALA A 39 -10.80 20.02 -22.90
CA ALA A 39 -9.72 19.74 -21.96
C ALA A 39 -8.99 21.05 -21.67
N ALA A 40 -9.09 21.53 -20.43
CA ALA A 40 -8.28 22.62 -19.93
C ALA A 40 -6.84 22.10 -19.79
N VAL A 41 -5.95 22.67 -20.59
CA VAL A 41 -4.50 22.48 -20.49
C VAL A 41 -4.08 22.98 -19.10
N ALA A 42 -3.58 22.06 -18.27
CA ALA A 42 -2.87 22.42 -17.04
C ALA A 42 -1.57 23.15 -17.43
N PRO A 43 -1.13 24.16 -16.66
CA PRO A 43 0.02 24.96 -17.02
C PRO A 43 1.28 24.10 -17.07
N ASP A 44 1.98 24.15 -18.20
CA ASP A 44 3.34 23.62 -18.35
C ASP A 44 4.25 24.21 -17.27
N ASP A 45 5.11 23.35 -16.74
CA ASP A 45 6.24 23.72 -15.89
C ASP A 45 7.07 24.79 -16.60
N ALA A 46 7.55 25.79 -15.85
CA ALA A 46 8.13 27.03 -16.37
C ALA A 46 9.58 26.83 -16.90
N GLY A 47 9.74 25.96 -17.89
CA GLY A 47 10.93 25.80 -18.71
C GLY A 47 10.79 26.51 -20.07
N THR A 48 11.90 26.60 -20.80
CA THR A 48 11.88 26.97 -22.22
C THR A 48 10.85 26.10 -22.95
N PRO A 49 9.91 26.66 -23.73
CA PRO A 49 8.97 25.88 -24.51
C PRO A 49 9.71 24.83 -25.35
N VAL A 50 9.20 23.58 -25.39
CA VAL A 50 9.83 22.46 -26.11
C VAL A 50 10.14 22.81 -27.57
N ASP A 51 9.34 23.69 -28.17
CA ASP A 51 9.52 24.16 -29.55
C ASP A 51 10.74 25.07 -29.75
N GLU A 52 11.20 25.75 -28.69
CA GLU A 52 12.37 26.63 -28.70
C GLU A 52 13.67 25.91 -28.34
N MET A 53 13.58 24.68 -27.83
CA MET A 53 14.75 23.90 -27.44
C MET A 53 15.58 23.49 -28.66
N SER A 54 16.89 23.63 -28.52
CA SER A 54 17.88 23.07 -29.43
C SER A 54 17.87 21.55 -29.38
N GLU A 55 18.42 20.90 -30.40
CA GLU A 55 18.51 19.44 -30.46
C GLU A 55 19.31 18.85 -29.28
N GLU A 56 20.36 19.54 -28.81
CA GLU A 56 21.14 19.12 -27.65
C GLU A 56 20.33 19.20 -26.35
N GLU A 57 19.54 20.26 -26.17
CA GLU A 57 18.64 20.41 -25.01
C GLU A 57 17.52 19.37 -25.02
N LEU A 58 16.95 19.06 -26.20
CA LEU A 58 15.94 18.00 -26.35
C LEU A 58 16.51 16.64 -25.96
N ARG A 59 17.73 16.30 -26.43
CA ARG A 59 18.40 15.06 -26.03
C ARG A 59 18.69 15.01 -24.54
N ALA A 60 19.13 16.12 -23.94
CA ALA A 60 19.38 16.20 -22.51
C ALA A 60 18.09 16.01 -21.69
N ALA A 61 16.97 16.59 -22.13
CA ALA A 61 15.67 16.41 -21.48
C ALA A 61 15.17 14.96 -21.55
N ILE A 62 15.27 14.32 -22.72
CA ILE A 62 14.89 12.90 -22.86
C ILE A 62 15.81 12.00 -22.04
N ALA A 63 17.11 12.29 -22.00
CA ALA A 63 18.06 11.58 -21.15
C ALA A 63 17.73 11.73 -19.65
N ALA A 64 17.24 12.89 -19.22
CA ALA A 64 16.79 13.11 -17.85
C ALA A 64 15.54 12.27 -17.52
N VAL A 65 14.57 12.19 -18.45
CA VAL A 65 13.41 11.28 -18.32
C VAL A 65 13.88 9.83 -18.19
N LEU A 66 14.77 9.37 -19.06
CA LEU A 66 15.33 8.00 -19.01
C LEU A 66 16.15 7.71 -17.74
N ALA A 67 16.69 8.73 -17.09
CA ALA A 67 17.45 8.60 -15.85
C ALA A 67 16.55 8.57 -14.59
N ASP A 68 15.27 8.92 -14.72
CA ASP A 68 14.31 8.85 -13.63
C ASP A 68 14.06 7.37 -13.26
N PRO A 69 14.28 6.95 -12.00
CA PRO A 69 14.00 5.58 -11.57
C PRO A 69 12.52 5.18 -11.67
N ASP A 70 11.61 6.14 -11.77
CA ASP A 70 10.18 5.90 -11.95
C ASP A 70 9.78 5.73 -13.44
N SER A 71 10.72 5.90 -14.37
CA SER A 71 10.48 5.64 -15.79
C SER A 71 10.28 4.15 -16.05
N GLY A 72 9.13 3.83 -16.65
CA GLY A 72 8.77 2.47 -17.00
C GLY A 72 9.19 2.08 -18.41
N ARG A 73 8.81 0.85 -18.79
CA ARG A 73 9.17 0.26 -20.10
C ARG A 73 8.53 0.99 -21.27
N GLY A 74 7.34 1.57 -21.07
CA GLY A 74 6.67 2.40 -22.06
C GLY A 74 7.48 3.66 -22.33
N VAL A 75 7.81 4.42 -21.28
CA VAL A 75 8.64 5.63 -21.40
C VAL A 75 9.99 5.33 -22.04
N GLU A 76 10.68 4.27 -21.59
CA GLU A 76 11.94 3.84 -22.19
C GLU A 76 11.83 3.59 -23.70
N ARG A 77 10.78 2.88 -24.13
CA ARG A 77 10.56 2.55 -25.54
C ARG A 77 10.35 3.82 -26.37
N GLU A 78 9.38 4.65 -25.99
CA GLU A 78 9.00 5.85 -26.74
C GLU A 78 10.14 6.89 -26.75
N ALA A 79 10.87 7.04 -25.64
CA ALA A 79 12.03 7.92 -25.55
C ALA A 79 13.17 7.49 -26.49
N ASN A 80 13.48 6.19 -26.56
CA ASN A 80 14.51 5.67 -27.46
C ASN A 80 14.11 5.80 -28.94
N GLU A 81 12.81 5.63 -29.26
CA GLU A 81 12.29 5.88 -30.61
C GLU A 81 12.47 7.36 -31.00
N ALA A 82 12.12 8.29 -30.11
CA ALA A 82 12.30 9.71 -30.35
C ALA A 82 13.78 10.11 -30.50
N LEU A 83 14.69 9.55 -29.70
CA LEU A 83 16.13 9.80 -29.82
C LEU A 83 16.74 9.25 -31.11
N GLY A 84 16.17 8.16 -31.65
CA GLY A 84 16.57 7.58 -32.93
C GLY A 84 15.98 8.27 -34.16
N GLY A 85 15.01 9.17 -33.94
CA GLY A 85 14.30 9.91 -34.97
C GLY A 85 14.88 11.29 -35.28
N THR A 86 14.00 12.18 -35.69
CA THR A 86 14.26 13.59 -36.02
C THR A 86 14.12 14.48 -34.78
N VAL A 87 14.58 15.73 -34.89
CA VAL A 87 14.36 16.76 -33.85
C VAL A 87 12.87 16.94 -33.55
N GLU A 88 12.01 16.80 -34.55
CA GLU A 88 10.57 16.96 -34.37
C GLU A 88 9.95 15.79 -33.59
N ASP A 89 10.47 14.57 -33.77
CA ASP A 89 10.07 13.40 -32.99
C ASP A 89 10.43 13.57 -31.51
N MET A 90 11.61 14.16 -31.23
CA MET A 90 12.01 14.51 -29.85
C MET A 90 11.06 15.54 -29.22
N ARG A 91 10.64 16.55 -29.99
CA ARG A 91 9.66 17.54 -29.53
C ARG A 91 8.30 16.90 -29.28
N GLU A 92 7.81 16.08 -30.21
CA GLU A 92 6.52 15.41 -30.07
C GLU A 92 6.49 14.48 -28.85
N PHE A 93 7.59 13.75 -28.60
CA PHE A 93 7.73 12.95 -27.40
C PHE A 93 7.64 13.81 -26.14
N LEU A 94 8.45 14.86 -26.01
CA LEU A 94 8.42 15.71 -24.81
C LEU A 94 7.08 16.46 -24.63
N ARG A 95 6.41 16.83 -25.73
CA ARG A 95 5.13 17.55 -25.71
C ARG A 95 3.97 16.66 -25.27
N THR A 96 3.88 15.45 -25.81
CA THR A 96 2.73 14.57 -25.60
C THR A 96 3.08 13.10 -25.39
N GLY A 97 4.11 12.59 -26.08
CA GLY A 97 4.49 11.17 -26.04
C GLY A 97 4.88 10.70 -24.64
N TYR A 98 5.65 11.49 -23.89
CA TYR A 98 6.08 11.17 -22.54
C TYR A 98 4.89 10.96 -21.60
N ARG A 99 3.92 11.88 -21.59
CA ARG A 99 2.73 11.76 -20.75
C ARG A 99 1.88 10.53 -21.09
N LEU A 100 1.79 10.18 -22.37
CA LEU A 100 1.07 8.99 -22.82
C LEU A 100 1.79 7.71 -22.36
N ALA A 101 3.09 7.64 -22.58
CA ALA A 101 3.93 6.51 -22.18
C ALA A 101 3.93 6.32 -20.66
N GLN A 102 4.07 7.41 -19.89
CA GLN A 102 4.00 7.37 -18.43
C GLN A 102 2.63 6.85 -17.95
N TYR A 103 1.54 7.28 -18.59
CA TYR A 103 0.21 6.78 -18.25
C TYR A 103 0.04 5.28 -18.53
N GLU A 104 0.66 4.76 -19.59
CA GLU A 104 0.70 3.32 -19.84
C GLU A 104 1.47 2.58 -18.74
N ASP A 105 2.64 3.07 -18.37
CA ASP A 105 3.46 2.50 -17.30
C ASP A 105 2.75 2.56 -15.94
N ASP A 106 2.09 3.67 -15.61
CA ASP A 106 1.34 3.83 -14.37
C ASP A 106 0.18 2.83 -14.27
N LYS A 107 -0.54 2.58 -15.38
CA LYS A 107 -1.59 1.54 -15.45
C LYS A 107 -1.02 0.15 -15.18
N VAL A 108 0.14 -0.16 -15.76
CA VAL A 108 0.82 -1.45 -15.53
C VAL A 108 1.29 -1.55 -14.08
N ALA A 109 1.81 -0.47 -13.50
CA ALA A 109 2.27 -0.42 -12.12
C ALA A 109 1.15 -0.73 -11.13
N VAL A 110 -0.03 -0.09 -11.26
CA VAL A 110 -1.16 -0.37 -10.36
C VAL A 110 -1.68 -1.80 -10.48
N VAL A 111 -1.76 -2.36 -11.70
CA VAL A 111 -2.17 -3.77 -11.90
C VAL A 111 -1.11 -4.73 -11.34
N THR A 112 0.17 -4.40 -11.49
CA THR A 112 1.28 -5.19 -10.92
C THR A 112 1.21 -5.20 -9.39
N ILE A 113 0.90 -4.06 -8.76
CA ILE A 113 0.71 -3.98 -7.31
C ILE A 113 -0.47 -4.86 -6.88
N LEU A 114 -1.59 -4.83 -7.59
CA LEU A 114 -2.76 -5.65 -7.31
C LEU A 114 -2.46 -7.16 -7.37
N GLY A 115 -1.54 -7.58 -8.24
CA GLY A 115 -1.11 -8.97 -8.38
C GLY A 115 -0.17 -9.47 -7.28
N LYS A 116 0.33 -8.60 -6.39
CA LYS A 116 1.22 -9.00 -5.30
C LYS A 116 0.46 -9.83 -4.26
N PRO A 117 1.03 -10.93 -3.74
CA PRO A 117 0.35 -11.79 -2.75
C PRO A 117 0.06 -11.08 -1.41
N TYR A 118 0.71 -9.94 -1.16
CA TYR A 118 0.56 -9.11 0.03
C TYR A 118 -0.17 -7.79 -0.25
N ALA A 119 -0.87 -7.67 -1.39
CA ALA A 119 -1.79 -6.57 -1.62
C ALA A 119 -2.94 -6.67 -0.61
N GLY A 120 -3.00 -5.75 0.33
CA GLY A 120 -4.03 -5.75 1.36
C GLY A 120 -5.35 -5.18 0.85
N ARG A 121 -6.32 -5.10 1.76
CA ARG A 121 -7.69 -4.70 1.44
C ARG A 121 -7.74 -3.25 0.98
N ARG A 122 -7.04 -2.34 1.65
CA ARG A 122 -7.07 -0.92 1.32
C ARG A 122 -6.42 -0.65 -0.02
N VAL A 123 -5.22 -1.20 -0.26
CA VAL A 123 -4.54 -1.12 -1.57
C VAL A 123 -5.45 -1.62 -2.68
N THR A 124 -6.09 -2.78 -2.50
CA THR A 124 -7.01 -3.36 -3.49
C THR A 124 -8.21 -2.44 -3.77
N GLN A 125 -8.82 -1.88 -2.73
CA GLN A 125 -9.97 -0.98 -2.85
C GLN A 125 -9.62 0.32 -3.59
N GLU A 126 -8.49 0.94 -3.24
CA GLU A 126 -8.05 2.18 -3.87
C GLU A 126 -7.66 1.95 -5.34
N ILE A 127 -6.97 0.84 -5.66
CA ILE A 127 -6.66 0.48 -7.05
C ILE A 127 -7.95 0.27 -7.87
N ASN A 128 -8.94 -0.46 -7.34
CA ASN A 128 -10.20 -0.65 -8.06
C ASN A 128 -10.90 0.69 -8.34
N ALA A 129 -10.93 1.60 -7.36
CA ALA A 129 -11.49 2.93 -7.55
C ALA A 129 -10.72 3.77 -8.60
N LEU A 130 -9.40 3.59 -8.71
CA LEU A 130 -8.59 4.21 -9.76
C LEU A 130 -8.91 3.62 -11.13
N LEU A 131 -9.09 2.30 -11.22
CA LEU A 131 -9.39 1.60 -12.47
C LEU A 131 -10.82 1.87 -12.98
N ASP A 132 -11.76 2.22 -12.10
CA ASP A 132 -13.12 2.59 -12.48
C ASP A 132 -13.17 3.93 -13.26
N ALA A 133 -12.24 4.85 -13.00
CA ALA A 133 -12.17 6.15 -13.67
C ALA A 133 -10.71 6.66 -13.75
N PRO A 134 -9.87 6.00 -14.58
CA PRO A 134 -8.44 6.23 -14.59
C PRO A 134 -8.10 7.53 -15.30
N THR A 135 -7.25 8.34 -14.66
CA THR A 135 -6.62 9.50 -15.28
C THR A 135 -5.12 9.48 -14.96
N PRO A 136 -4.25 10.04 -15.82
CA PRO A 136 -2.81 10.12 -15.56
C PRO A 136 -2.50 10.71 -14.18
N GLU A 137 -3.18 11.81 -13.84
CA GLU A 137 -2.93 12.55 -12.59
C GLU A 137 -3.31 11.73 -11.35
N LYS A 138 -4.43 10.99 -11.41
CA LYS A 138 -4.88 10.14 -10.30
C LYS A 138 -3.96 8.96 -10.08
N LEU A 139 -3.56 8.28 -11.16
CA LEU A 139 -2.65 7.14 -11.05
C LEU A 139 -1.30 7.58 -10.51
N ARG A 140 -0.74 8.67 -11.06
CA ARG A 140 0.56 9.20 -10.64
C ARG A 140 0.56 9.64 -9.18
N THR A 141 -0.42 10.46 -8.79
CA THR A 141 -0.55 10.93 -7.39
C THR A 141 -0.67 9.75 -6.42
N TRP A 142 -1.42 8.72 -6.80
CA TRP A 142 -1.57 7.54 -5.97
C TRP A 142 -0.28 6.73 -5.90
N LEU A 143 0.41 6.48 -7.01
CA LEU A 143 1.69 5.75 -7.00
C LEU A 143 2.75 6.45 -6.14
N GLU A 144 2.83 7.79 -6.22
CA GLU A 144 3.81 8.58 -5.46
C GLU A 144 3.51 8.65 -3.96
N THR A 145 2.24 8.79 -3.58
CA THR A 145 1.87 9.10 -2.19
C THR A 145 0.79 8.20 -1.62
N GLY A 146 -0.25 7.90 -2.40
CA GLY A 146 -1.40 7.09 -1.97
C GLY A 146 -1.04 5.65 -1.65
N TYR A 147 -0.23 5.00 -2.48
CA TYR A 147 0.17 3.61 -2.34
C TYR A 147 0.85 3.36 -0.99
N ARG A 148 1.82 4.21 -0.62
CA ARG A 148 2.54 4.09 0.66
C ARG A 148 1.60 4.23 1.86
N LEU A 149 0.60 5.11 1.78
CA LEU A 149 -0.39 5.28 2.85
C LEU A 149 -1.32 4.07 2.94
N ALA A 150 -1.84 3.59 1.80
CA ALA A 150 -2.69 2.41 1.74
C ALA A 150 -1.96 1.16 2.25
N GLN A 151 -0.72 0.95 1.79
CA GLN A 151 0.12 -0.17 2.22
C GLN A 151 0.41 -0.11 3.72
N TYR A 152 0.69 1.08 4.28
CA TYR A 152 0.95 1.22 5.71
C TYR A 152 -0.25 0.82 6.58
N GLU A 153 -1.47 1.13 6.15
CA GLU A 153 -2.66 0.70 6.86
C GLU A 153 -2.91 -0.79 6.73
N ASP A 154 -2.71 -1.36 5.54
CA ASP A 154 -2.77 -2.80 5.35
C ASP A 154 -1.72 -3.53 6.20
N ASP A 155 -0.50 -3.00 6.30
CA ASP A 155 0.58 -3.54 7.13
C ASP A 155 0.23 -3.48 8.63
N LYS A 156 -0.40 -2.38 9.09
CA LYS A 156 -0.91 -2.26 10.46
C LYS A 156 -1.96 -3.33 10.78
N VAL A 157 -2.89 -3.55 9.85
CA VAL A 157 -3.90 -4.60 9.99
C VAL A 157 -3.24 -5.97 9.99
N ALA A 158 -2.23 -6.21 9.15
CA ALA A 158 -1.50 -7.47 9.09
C ALA A 158 -0.82 -7.80 10.42
N VAL A 159 -0.08 -6.87 11.03
CA VAL A 159 0.59 -7.13 12.32
C VAL A 159 -0.41 -7.37 13.46
N VAL A 160 -1.52 -6.63 13.51
CA VAL A 160 -2.58 -6.87 14.52
C VAL A 160 -3.26 -8.21 14.29
N THR A 161 -3.47 -8.59 13.03
CA THR A 161 -4.05 -9.90 12.67
C THR A 161 -3.13 -11.04 13.09
N ILE A 162 -1.81 -10.90 12.92
CA ILE A 162 -0.82 -11.88 13.40
C ILE A 162 -0.88 -11.97 14.93
N LEU A 163 -0.91 -10.84 15.64
CA LEU A 163 -0.99 -10.80 17.10
C LEU A 163 -2.26 -11.48 17.64
N GLY A 164 -3.37 -11.39 16.91
CA GLY A 164 -4.64 -12.03 17.27
C GLY A 164 -4.69 -13.54 17.06
N LYS A 165 -3.68 -14.15 16.43
CA LYS A 165 -3.64 -15.60 16.21
C LYS A 165 -3.41 -16.33 17.54
N PRO A 166 -4.12 -17.43 17.82
CA PRO A 166 -4.00 -18.15 19.09
C PRO A 166 -2.60 -18.78 19.29
N TYR A 167 -1.85 -18.96 18.20
CA TYR A 167 -0.49 -19.50 18.18
C TYR A 167 0.59 -18.43 17.98
N ALA A 168 0.26 -17.15 18.17
CA ALA A 168 1.27 -16.09 18.21
C ALA A 168 2.22 -16.34 19.39
N GLY A 169 3.47 -16.66 19.09
CA GLY A 169 4.47 -16.95 20.10
C GLY A 169 4.94 -15.70 20.84
N ARG A 170 5.81 -15.91 21.84
CA ARG A 170 6.28 -14.85 22.73
C ARG A 170 7.13 -13.83 21.98
N ARG A 171 8.03 -14.29 21.12
CA ARG A 171 8.93 -13.43 20.36
C ARG A 171 8.15 -12.59 19.35
N VAL A 172 7.28 -13.22 18.57
CA VAL A 172 6.38 -12.53 17.63
C VAL A 172 5.57 -11.46 18.35
N THR A 173 4.96 -11.79 19.49
CA THR A 173 4.18 -10.84 20.29
C THR A 173 5.02 -9.66 20.78
N GLN A 174 6.23 -9.91 21.29
CA GLN A 174 7.13 -8.87 21.78
C GLN A 174 7.53 -7.90 20.67
N GLU A 175 7.92 -8.42 19.51
CA GLU A 175 8.35 -7.58 18.38
C GLU A 175 7.19 -6.77 17.80
N ILE A 176 5.99 -7.37 17.67
CA ILE A 176 4.80 -6.62 17.24
C ILE A 176 4.48 -5.48 18.20
N ASN A 177 4.52 -5.71 19.52
CA ASN A 177 4.26 -4.64 20.49
C ASN A 177 5.28 -3.50 20.35
N ALA A 178 6.57 -3.82 20.16
CA ALA A 178 7.60 -2.82 19.93
C ALA A 178 7.38 -2.02 18.62
N LEU A 179 6.83 -2.66 17.57
CA LEU A 179 6.45 -1.98 16.33
C LEU A 179 5.24 -1.06 16.53
N LEU A 180 4.26 -1.49 17.33
CA LEU A 180 3.05 -0.73 17.60
C LEU A 180 3.30 0.46 18.53
N ASP A 181 4.34 0.42 19.37
CA ASP A 181 4.75 1.54 20.23
C ASP A 181 5.32 2.72 19.42
N ALA A 182 5.96 2.46 18.28
CA ALA A 182 6.55 3.49 17.42
C ALA A 182 6.45 3.11 15.93
N PRO A 183 5.22 3.11 15.36
CA PRO A 183 4.96 2.56 14.04
C PRO A 183 5.39 3.51 12.93
N THR A 184 6.11 2.96 11.97
CA THR A 184 6.51 3.63 10.72
C THR A 184 6.29 2.66 9.57
N PRO A 185 5.93 3.14 8.36
CA PRO A 185 5.74 2.28 7.19
C PRO A 185 6.91 1.33 6.95
N GLU A 186 8.14 1.83 7.04
CA GLU A 186 9.36 1.09 6.72
C GLU A 186 9.61 -0.04 7.73
N LYS A 187 9.44 0.22 9.04
CA LYS A 187 9.59 -0.81 10.08
C LYS A 187 8.54 -1.91 9.96
N LEU A 188 7.27 -1.55 9.75
CA LEU A 188 6.21 -2.56 9.61
C LEU A 188 6.45 -3.42 8.38
N ARG A 189 6.78 -2.80 7.24
CA ARG A 189 7.05 -3.51 5.99
C ARG A 189 8.24 -4.44 6.11
N THR A 190 9.36 -3.94 6.64
CA THR A 190 10.59 -4.74 6.84
C THR A 190 10.31 -5.94 7.76
N TRP A 191 9.56 -5.73 8.84
CA TRP A 191 9.22 -6.81 9.75
C TRP A 191 8.29 -7.83 9.10
N LEU A 192 7.25 -7.42 8.38
CA LEU A 192 6.36 -8.36 7.69
C LEU A 192 7.09 -9.18 6.63
N GLU A 193 8.07 -8.61 5.94
CA GLU A 193 8.85 -9.30 4.90
C GLU A 193 9.89 -10.27 5.45
N THR A 194 10.55 -9.91 6.54
CA THR A 194 11.72 -10.66 7.03
C THR A 194 11.67 -10.96 8.52
N GLY A 195 11.27 -9.99 9.34
CA GLY A 195 11.25 -10.09 10.80
C GLY A 195 10.28 -11.14 11.32
N TYR A 196 9.06 -11.23 10.77
CA TYR A 196 8.03 -12.17 11.19
C TYR A 196 8.53 -13.61 11.10
N ARG A 197 9.16 -13.98 9.98
CA ARG A 197 9.72 -15.32 9.75
C ARG A 197 10.79 -15.67 10.79
N LEU A 198 11.66 -14.72 11.15
CA LEU A 198 12.72 -14.92 12.13
C LEU A 198 12.17 -15.03 13.56
N ALA A 199 11.27 -14.11 13.95
CA ALA A 199 10.61 -14.14 15.24
C ALA A 199 9.82 -15.44 15.43
N GLN A 200 9.13 -15.88 14.38
CA GLN A 200 8.40 -17.13 14.35
C GLN A 200 9.33 -18.34 14.50
N ALA A 201 10.49 -18.34 13.84
CA ALA A 201 11.48 -19.41 13.99
C ALA A 201 12.01 -19.52 15.43
N GLU A 202 12.23 -18.40 16.12
CA GLU A 202 12.63 -18.44 17.53
C GLU A 202 11.53 -19.05 18.41
N ASP A 203 10.28 -18.65 18.21
CA ASP A 203 9.14 -19.24 18.91
C ASP A 203 9.00 -20.75 18.61
N ASP A 204 9.23 -21.15 17.36
CA ASP A 204 9.20 -22.55 16.93
C ASP A 204 10.32 -23.37 17.57
N ARG A 205 11.56 -22.86 17.64
CA ARG A 205 12.66 -23.52 18.37
C ARG A 205 12.30 -23.75 19.84
N VAL A 206 11.68 -22.76 20.48
CA VAL A 206 11.22 -22.93 21.87
C VAL A 206 10.14 -24.02 21.96
N ALA A 207 9.24 -24.12 20.99
CA ALA A 207 8.23 -25.19 20.96
C ALA A 207 8.88 -26.57 20.79
N VAL A 208 9.84 -26.73 19.88
CA VAL A 208 10.59 -27.99 19.70
C VAL A 208 11.39 -28.35 20.97
N ALA A 209 12.05 -27.38 21.60
CA ALA A 209 12.76 -27.60 22.86
C ALA A 209 11.83 -28.07 23.99
N ARG A 210 10.57 -27.58 24.02
CA ARG A 210 9.56 -28.07 24.98
C ARG A 210 9.14 -29.51 24.70
N ILE A 211 9.02 -29.91 23.43
CA ILE A 211 8.77 -31.31 23.05
C ILE A 211 9.92 -32.18 23.57
N LEU A 212 11.17 -31.80 23.30
CA LEU A 212 12.36 -32.53 23.76
C LEU A 212 12.45 -32.65 25.30
N ALA A 213 11.95 -31.66 26.03
CA ALA A 213 11.93 -31.67 27.49
C ALA A 213 10.87 -32.61 28.09
N ASP A 214 9.88 -33.06 27.31
CA ASP A 214 8.87 -34.00 27.79
C ASP A 214 9.46 -35.42 27.87
N PRO A 215 9.52 -36.03 29.07
CA PRO A 215 10.11 -37.35 29.25
C PRO A 215 9.26 -38.48 28.64
N THR A 216 8.02 -38.21 28.23
CA THR A 216 7.06 -39.21 27.77
C THR A 216 7.02 -39.41 26.25
N ILE A 217 7.73 -38.58 25.48
CA ILE A 217 7.76 -38.67 24.00
C ILE A 217 8.40 -39.98 23.51
N SER A 218 7.98 -40.44 22.32
CA SER A 218 8.58 -41.61 21.68
C SER A 218 10.04 -41.35 21.30
N ALA A 219 10.86 -42.41 21.23
CA ALA A 219 12.26 -42.30 20.81
C ALA A 219 12.38 -41.76 19.37
N ALA A 220 11.42 -42.12 18.51
CA ALA A 220 11.37 -41.64 17.13
C ALA A 220 11.04 -40.15 17.08
N LEU A 221 10.02 -39.68 17.82
CA LEU A 221 9.68 -38.26 17.92
C LEU A 221 10.84 -37.43 18.50
N ARG A 222 11.57 -37.97 19.49
CA ARG A 222 12.77 -37.33 20.03
C ARG A 222 13.84 -37.15 18.97
N ALA A 223 14.18 -38.21 18.22
CA ALA A 223 15.20 -38.13 17.18
C ALA A 223 14.82 -37.11 16.09
N ALA A 224 13.55 -37.07 15.68
CA ALA A 224 13.07 -36.09 14.70
C ALA A 224 13.13 -34.64 15.23
N ALA A 225 12.79 -34.42 16.50
CA ALA A 225 12.90 -33.10 17.13
C ALA A 225 14.35 -32.64 17.30
N GLU A 226 15.28 -33.55 17.61
CA GLU A 226 16.73 -33.28 17.69
C GLU A 226 17.31 -32.90 16.33
N ASP A 227 16.81 -33.48 15.23
CA ASP A 227 17.27 -33.19 13.87
C ASP A 227 16.93 -31.75 13.44
N VAL A 228 15.73 -31.26 13.79
CA VAL A 228 15.22 -29.97 13.29
C VAL A 228 15.51 -28.77 14.19
N ILE A 229 15.91 -28.96 15.46
CA ILE A 229 16.03 -27.85 16.44
C ILE A 229 17.01 -26.75 16.00
N ASP A 230 18.08 -27.14 15.32
CA ASP A 230 19.09 -26.23 14.75
C ASP A 230 18.86 -25.96 13.25
N GLY A 231 17.72 -26.42 12.73
CA GLY A 231 17.33 -26.27 11.33
C GLY A 231 16.87 -24.86 10.95
N THR A 232 16.50 -24.76 9.68
CA THR A 232 15.91 -23.59 9.06
C THR A 232 14.52 -23.27 9.65
N PRO A 233 14.05 -22.01 9.57
CA PRO A 233 12.69 -21.65 9.95
C PRO A 233 11.63 -22.54 9.30
N GLU A 234 11.86 -22.93 8.05
CA GLU A 234 10.94 -23.76 7.26
C GLU A 234 10.92 -25.21 7.78
N GLU A 235 12.06 -25.78 8.16
CA GLU A 235 12.15 -27.12 8.76
C GLU A 235 11.47 -27.18 10.14
N LEU A 236 11.74 -26.19 11.00
CA LEU A 236 11.08 -26.06 12.31
C LEU A 236 9.56 -25.98 12.17
N ARG A 237 9.09 -25.13 11.24
CA ARG A 237 7.68 -24.91 10.94
C ARG A 237 7.02 -26.19 10.44
N TYR A 238 7.66 -26.86 9.48
CA TYR A 238 7.15 -28.13 8.93
C TYR A 238 7.08 -29.22 10.00
N PHE A 239 8.10 -29.36 10.84
CA PHE A 239 8.10 -30.35 11.92
C PHE A 239 6.93 -30.11 12.90
N LEU A 240 6.71 -28.87 13.34
CA LEU A 240 5.64 -28.55 14.28
C LEU A 240 4.24 -28.69 13.65
N GLU A 241 4.07 -28.41 12.37
CA GLU A 241 2.76 -28.48 11.73
C GLU A 241 2.40 -29.89 11.25
N THR A 242 3.38 -30.65 10.76
CA THR A 242 3.17 -31.93 10.09
C THR A 242 4.12 -33.01 10.60
N GLY A 243 5.43 -32.76 10.57
CA GLY A 243 6.45 -33.79 10.76
C GLY A 243 6.32 -34.57 12.07
N GLN A 244 6.00 -33.91 13.19
CA GLN A 244 5.83 -34.56 14.50
C GLN A 244 4.71 -35.63 14.53
N TYR A 245 3.74 -35.58 13.61
CA TYR A 245 2.63 -36.53 13.53
C TYR A 245 2.86 -37.68 12.53
N GLU A 246 3.95 -37.60 11.77
CA GLU A 246 4.33 -38.60 10.77
C GLU A 246 5.35 -39.60 11.32
N VAL A 247 5.99 -39.27 12.44
CA VAL A 247 7.10 -40.06 13.01
C VAL A 247 6.69 -41.45 13.49
N ASP A 248 5.41 -41.65 13.83
CA ASP A 248 4.88 -42.92 14.34
C ASP A 248 4.02 -43.69 13.29
N LYS A 249 4.00 -43.26 12.01
CA LYS A 249 3.32 -43.96 10.91
C LYS A 249 4.25 -44.93 10.18
#